data_AF-A0A1F8MQS5-F1
#
_entry.id   AF-A0A1F8MQS5-F1
#
_cell.length_a   1.000
_cell.length_b   1.000
_cell.length_c   1.000
_cell.angle_alpha   90.00
_cell.angle_beta   90.00
_cell.angle_gamma   90.00
#
_symmetry.space_group_name_H-M   'P 1'
#
loop_
_entity.id
_entity.type
_entity.pdbx_description
1 polymer ?
#
loop_
_entity_poly.entity_id
_entity_poly.type
_entity_poly.pdbx_seq_one_letter_code
_entity_poly.pdbx_strand_id
1 'polypeptide(L)'
;MPTGKLYYSIDEKFIANVNYNFQHEEEYRWWGELTLIEYKQIKDGGGYIIELEDGRKSRCALKKRVNRAVTSLPPRYVFHFSGSGKFE
;
A
#
# COMPACT_ATOMS: atom_id res chain seq x y z
N MET A 1 -1.82 -8.80 -10.99
CA MET A 1 -1.52 -8.18 -9.69
C MET A 1 -2.85 -8.02 -9.00
N PRO A 2 -3.00 -8.49 -7.75
CA PRO A 2 -4.24 -8.31 -7.02
C PRO A 2 -4.46 -6.82 -6.75
N THR A 3 -5.72 -6.42 -6.80
CA THR A 3 -6.13 -5.03 -6.70
C THR A 3 -6.76 -4.79 -5.34
N GLY A 4 -6.31 -3.75 -4.66
CA GLY A 4 -6.84 -3.33 -3.38
C GLY A 4 -7.31 -1.89 -3.41
N LYS A 5 -7.90 -1.46 -2.31
CA LYS A 5 -8.23 -0.05 -2.07
C LYS A 5 -7.42 0.46 -0.90
N LEU A 6 -7.03 1.72 -0.99
CA LEU A 6 -6.31 2.39 0.07
C LEU A 6 -7.20 3.45 0.72
N TYR A 7 -7.20 3.49 2.04
CA TYR A 7 -7.96 4.43 2.86
C TYR A 7 -7.04 5.12 3.86
N TYR A 8 -7.41 6.33 4.29
CA TYR A 8 -6.69 6.99 5.39
C TYR A 8 -7.05 6.32 6.72
N SER A 9 -6.07 6.04 7.57
CA SER A 9 -6.33 5.44 8.89
C SER A 9 -7.08 6.37 9.87
N ILE A 10 -7.12 7.68 9.61
CA ILE A 10 -7.70 8.67 10.53
C ILE A 10 -9.20 8.92 10.32
N ASP A 11 -9.66 8.85 9.07
CA ASP A 11 -11.03 9.22 8.65
C ASP A 11 -11.67 8.12 7.80
N GLU A 12 -10.96 7.00 7.61
CA GLU A 12 -11.36 5.88 6.73
C GLU A 12 -11.75 6.30 5.32
N LYS A 13 -11.29 7.48 4.91
CA LYS A 13 -11.60 8.07 3.61
C LYS A 13 -10.85 7.37 2.51
N PHE A 14 -11.59 6.95 1.49
CA PHE A 14 -11.02 6.34 0.29
C PHE A 14 -10.01 7.28 -0.38
N ILE A 15 -8.83 6.74 -0.66
CA ILE A 15 -7.71 7.45 -1.28
C ILE A 15 -7.70 7.14 -2.77
N ALA A 16 -7.39 5.89 -3.12
CA ALA A 16 -7.20 5.44 -4.49
C ALA A 16 -7.17 3.91 -4.53
N ASN A 17 -7.34 3.36 -5.73
CA ASN A 17 -7.06 1.95 -5.97
C ASN A 17 -5.54 1.72 -6.03
N VAL A 18 -5.11 0.60 -5.46
CA VAL A 18 -3.69 0.19 -5.40
C VAL A 18 -3.52 -1.21 -5.98
N ASN A 19 -2.44 -1.42 -6.71
CA ASN A 19 -1.94 -2.77 -6.96
C ASN A 19 -1.01 -3.12 -5.81
N TYR A 20 -1.23 -4.24 -5.12
CA TYR A 20 -0.32 -4.70 -4.08
C TYR A 20 0.35 -6.00 -4.48
N ASN A 21 1.53 -6.22 -3.93
CA ASN A 21 2.30 -7.44 -4.07
C ASN A 21 2.88 -7.80 -2.71
N PHE A 22 2.38 -8.88 -2.11
CA PHE A 22 2.94 -9.40 -0.88
C PHE A 22 4.28 -10.07 -1.18
N GLN A 23 5.35 -9.56 -0.56
CA GLN A 23 6.63 -10.25 -0.59
C GLN A 23 6.75 -11.25 0.55
N HIS A 24 6.07 -10.96 1.66
CA HIS A 24 6.08 -11.80 2.85
C HIS A 24 4.75 -11.67 3.57
N GLU A 25 4.13 -12.80 3.87
CA GLU A 25 2.88 -12.89 4.62
C GLU A 25 3.07 -13.89 5.75
N GLU A 26 3.15 -13.40 6.99
CA GLU A 26 3.04 -14.20 8.21
C GLU A 26 1.83 -13.74 9.03
N GLU A 27 1.38 -14.62 9.92
CA GLU A 27 0.16 -14.49 10.72
C GLU A 27 0.04 -13.17 11.51
N TYR A 28 1.19 -12.56 11.87
CA TYR A 28 1.27 -11.29 12.60
C TYR A 28 2.18 -10.27 11.93
N ARG A 29 2.77 -10.59 10.77
CA ARG A 29 3.73 -9.72 10.11
C ARG A 29 3.69 -9.93 8.61
N TRP A 30 3.30 -8.90 7.91
CA TRP A 30 3.23 -8.93 6.46
C TRP A 30 3.79 -7.64 5.91
N TRP A 31 4.49 -7.77 4.80
CA TRP A 31 5.04 -6.64 4.10
C TRP A 31 5.14 -6.92 2.61
N GLY A 32 5.14 -5.85 1.86
CA GLY A 32 5.12 -5.94 0.42
C GLY A 32 5.29 -4.58 -0.22
N GLU A 33 4.99 -4.55 -1.50
CA GLU A 33 5.03 -3.35 -2.29
C GLU A 33 3.68 -3.07 -2.89
N LEU A 34 3.23 -1.83 -2.81
CA LEU A 34 2.04 -1.39 -3.47
C LEU A 34 2.36 -0.23 -4.40
N THR A 35 1.59 -0.16 -5.47
CA THR A 35 1.67 0.90 -6.46
C THR A 35 0.29 1.50 -6.61
N LEU A 36 0.19 2.82 -6.52
CA LEU A 36 -1.06 3.52 -6.78
C LEU A 36 -1.42 3.36 -8.26
N ILE A 37 -2.65 2.92 -8.55
CA ILE A 37 -3.18 2.86 -9.92
C ILE A 37 -3.39 4.27 -10.45
N GLU A 38 -3.99 5.11 -9.61
CA GLU A 38 -4.19 6.53 -9.89
C GLU A 38 -3.11 7.34 -9.20
N TYR A 39 -2.47 8.26 -9.93
CA TYR A 39 -1.48 9.13 -9.32
C TYR A 39 -2.14 10.03 -8.27
N LYS A 40 -1.79 9.80 -7.00
CA LYS A 40 -2.26 10.59 -5.87
C LYS A 40 -1.15 10.89 -4.90
N GLN A 41 -1.10 12.13 -4.44
CA GLN A 41 -0.13 12.54 -3.43
C GLN A 41 -0.58 12.06 -2.06
N ILE A 42 0.10 11.03 -1.54
CA ILE A 42 -0.09 10.53 -0.17
C ILE A 42 1.12 10.92 0.70
N LYS A 43 0.90 11.11 2.00
CA LYS A 43 1.97 11.43 2.95
C LYS A 43 2.85 10.20 3.20
N ASP A 44 4.16 10.38 3.13
CA ASP A 44 5.11 9.34 3.53
C ASP A 44 5.05 9.08 5.04
N GLY A 45 5.14 7.82 5.46
CA GLY A 45 5.18 7.42 6.87
C GLY A 45 3.85 7.53 7.61
N GLY A 46 2.75 7.83 6.93
CA GLY A 46 1.41 7.83 7.51
C GLY A 46 0.88 6.42 7.81
N GLY A 47 -0.07 6.33 8.73
CA GLY A 47 -0.90 5.15 8.90
C GLY A 47 -2.01 5.13 7.84
N TYR A 48 -2.13 4.02 7.14
CA TYR A 48 -3.12 3.78 6.09
C TYR A 48 -3.87 2.49 6.36
N ILE A 49 -5.03 2.34 5.74
CA ILE A 49 -5.77 1.08 5.73
C ILE A 49 -5.76 0.55 4.30
N ILE A 50 -5.29 -0.67 4.12
CA ILE A 50 -5.39 -1.39 2.86
C ILE A 50 -6.56 -2.37 2.94
N GLU A 51 -7.41 -2.35 1.93
CA GLU A 51 -8.47 -3.33 1.67
C GLU A 51 -7.99 -4.25 0.55
N LEU A 52 -7.96 -5.55 0.82
CA LEU A 52 -7.61 -6.59 -0.15
C LEU A 52 -8.81 -6.91 -1.04
N GLU A 53 -8.56 -7.64 -2.12
CA GLU A 53 -9.61 -8.07 -3.05
C GLU A 53 -10.69 -8.94 -2.39
N ASP A 54 -10.31 -9.68 -1.33
CA ASP A 54 -11.20 -10.51 -0.50
C ASP A 54 -12.11 -9.68 0.44
N GLY A 55 -11.97 -8.35 0.45
CA GLY A 55 -12.72 -7.44 1.32
C GLY A 55 -12.13 -7.25 2.72
N ARG A 56 -11.08 -8.01 3.08
CA ARG A 56 -10.36 -7.87 4.35
C ARG A 56 -9.62 -6.55 4.42
N LYS A 57 -9.61 -5.93 5.59
CA LYS A 57 -8.96 -4.65 5.84
C LYS A 57 -7.87 -4.79 6.87
N SER A 58 -6.82 -4.00 6.70
CA SER A 58 -5.83 -3.86 7.77
C SER A 58 -5.13 -2.53 7.76
N ARG A 59 -4.75 -2.09 8.96
CA ARG A 59 -3.88 -0.94 9.14
C ARG A 59 -2.44 -1.32 8.79
N CYS A 60 -1.82 -0.50 7.94
CA CYS A 60 -0.44 -0.62 7.54
C CYS A 60 0.24 0.75 7.52
N ALA A 61 1.55 0.75 7.66
CA ALA A 61 2.36 1.92 7.40
C ALA A 61 2.81 1.90 5.94
N LEU A 62 2.71 3.06 5.26
CA LEU A 62 3.28 3.22 3.92
C LEU A 62 4.55 4.03 3.97
N LYS A 63 5.61 3.46 3.40
CA LYS A 63 6.89 4.11 3.22
C LYS A 63 7.18 4.22 1.73
N LYS A 64 7.30 5.43 1.23
CA LYS A 64 7.62 5.73 -0.17
C LYS A 64 8.98 5.14 -0.50
N ARG A 65 8.99 4.17 -1.41
CA ARG A 65 10.22 3.75 -2.09
C ARG A 65 10.46 4.79 -3.19
N VAL A 66 11.34 5.73 -2.92
CA VAL A 66 11.83 6.63 -3.97
C VAL A 66 12.60 5.75 -4.95
N ASN A 67 12.07 5.58 -6.16
CA ASN A 67 12.81 4.91 -7.22
C ASN A 67 14.14 5.63 -7.41
N ARG A 68 15.23 4.94 -7.11
CA ARG A 68 16.55 5.29 -7.61
C ARG A 68 16.42 5.32 -9.13
N ALA A 69 16.65 6.48 -9.73
CA ALA A 69 16.36 6.79 -11.12
C ALA A 69 16.74 5.63 -12.06
N VAL A 70 15.73 5.00 -12.67
CA VAL A 70 15.93 4.12 -13.84
C VAL A 70 15.38 4.89 -15.03
N THR A 71 16.30 5.25 -15.92
CA THR A 71 16.28 6.32 -16.93
C THR A 71 15.23 6.18 -18.04
N SER A 72 14.25 5.28 -17.94
CA SER A 72 13.39 4.95 -19.09
C SER A 72 11.95 4.53 -18.77
N LEU A 73 11.51 4.56 -17.51
CA LEU A 73 10.12 4.24 -17.15
C LEU A 73 9.49 5.41 -16.39
N PRO A 74 8.22 5.77 -16.68
CA PRO A 74 7.53 6.82 -15.94
C PRO A 74 7.56 6.45 -14.45
N PRO A 75 7.80 7.42 -13.54
CA PRO A 75 7.95 7.16 -12.12
C PRO A 75 6.65 6.61 -11.56
N ARG A 76 6.53 5.28 -11.51
CA ARG A 76 5.49 4.61 -10.75
C ARG A 76 5.87 4.74 -9.29
N TYR A 77 5.03 5.45 -8.54
CA TYR A 77 5.24 5.63 -7.11
C TYR A 77 5.00 4.29 -6.42
N VAL A 78 6.08 3.56 -6.18
CA VAL A 78 6.08 2.32 -5.42
C VAL A 78 6.20 2.69 -3.94
N PHE A 79 5.35 2.09 -3.12
CA PHE A 79 5.37 2.23 -1.68
C PHE A 79 5.62 0.86 -1.07
N HIS A 80 6.57 0.80 -0.16
CA HIS A 80 6.70 -0.33 0.72
C HIS A 80 5.59 -0.22 1.76
N PHE A 81 4.77 -1.26 1.89
CA PHE A 81 3.75 -1.35 2.93
C PHE A 81 4.11 -2.46 3.89
N SER A 82 3.90 -2.20 5.18
CA SER A 82 4.11 -3.20 6.23
C SER A 82 3.02 -3.10 7.27
N GLY A 83 2.46 -4.24 7.65
CA GLY A 83 1.50 -4.36 8.73
C GLY A 83 1.91 -5.44 9.73
N SER A 84 1.45 -5.27 10.96
CA SER A 84 1.76 -6.15 12.09
C SER A 84 0.49 -6.73 12.75
N GLY A 85 -0.62 -6.76 12.03
CA GLY A 85 -1.91 -7.23 12.52
C GLY A 85 -2.52 -8.27 11.59
N LYS A 86 -3.46 -9.06 12.08
CA LYS A 86 -4.24 -9.96 11.23
C LYS A 86 -5.11 -9.14 10.28
N PHE A 87 -5.34 -9.70 9.10
CA PHE A 87 -6.38 -9.23 8.19
C PHE A 87 -7.73 -9.60 8.78
N GLU A 88 -8.48 -8.57 9.21
CA GLU A 88 -9.86 -8.68 9.72
C GLU A 88 -10.87 -8.30 8.63
#